data_AF-A0A9W8A981-F1
#
_entry.id   AF-A0A9W8A981-F1
#
_cell.length_a   1.000
_cell.length_b   1.000
_cell.length_c   1.000
_cell.angle_alpha   90.00
_cell.angle_beta   90.00
_cell.angle_gamma   90.00
#
_symmetry.space_group_name_H-M   'P 1'
#
loop_
_entity.id
_entity.type
_entity.pdbx_description
1 polymer ?
#
loop_
_entity_poly.entity_id
_entity_poly.type
_entity_poly.pdbx_seq_one_letter_code
_entity_poly.pdbx_strand_id
1 'polypeptide(L)'
;MLNKARAIVPTSHEIWFAAAQLEEQQGHNERVYKIIHRAVLTLAKKGIAFDREHRLNEAIEMEERGYLEVCRSIIRAVANVDLEEENKADVWISEAERQQEKGHIECSRALFALALTEYPSDPDIWMSAAILEQNSDTLKTLIELLE
;
A
#
# COMPACT_ATOMS: atom_id res chain seq x y z
N MET A 1 11.14 -20.04 -12.21
CA MET A 1 10.88 -19.46 -13.56
C MET A 1 10.82 -17.91 -13.56
N LEU A 2 10.55 -17.26 -12.43
CA LEU A 2 10.41 -15.79 -12.31
C LEU A 2 11.69 -14.96 -12.58
N ASN A 3 12.87 -15.43 -12.19
CA ASN A 3 14.11 -14.68 -12.45
C ASN A 3 14.39 -14.50 -13.95
N LYS A 4 13.85 -15.39 -14.81
CA LYS A 4 13.93 -15.27 -16.27
C LYS A 4 12.90 -14.26 -16.81
N ALA A 5 11.68 -14.22 -16.27
CA ALA A 5 10.66 -13.24 -16.68
C ALA A 5 11.06 -11.79 -16.36
N ARG A 6 11.72 -11.56 -15.21
CA ARG A 6 12.27 -10.24 -14.82
C ARG A 6 13.35 -9.70 -15.78
N ALA A 7 13.99 -10.57 -16.57
CA ALA A 7 14.97 -10.19 -17.57
C ALA A 7 14.36 -9.88 -18.94
N ILE A 8 13.11 -10.30 -19.21
CA ILE A 8 12.49 -10.24 -20.55
C ILE A 8 11.77 -8.91 -20.78
N VAL A 9 11.11 -8.32 -19.77
CA VAL A 9 10.55 -6.95 -19.87
C VAL A 9 10.73 -6.20 -18.55
N PRO A 10 11.92 -5.65 -18.25
CA PRO A 10 12.22 -4.97 -17.00
C PRO A 10 11.56 -3.58 -16.87
N THR A 11 10.62 -3.23 -17.76
CA THR A 11 9.86 -1.97 -17.79
C THR A 11 8.38 -2.16 -17.47
N SER A 12 7.85 -3.39 -17.45
CA SER A 12 6.46 -3.63 -17.05
C SER A 12 6.39 -3.84 -15.53
N HIS A 13 5.65 -2.96 -14.86
CA HIS A 13 5.30 -3.08 -13.45
C HIS A 13 4.46 -4.32 -13.17
N GLU A 14 3.67 -4.78 -14.15
CA GLU A 14 2.83 -5.97 -14.06
C GLU A 14 3.65 -7.23 -13.74
N ILE A 15 4.87 -7.35 -14.29
CA ILE A 15 5.74 -8.51 -14.02
C ILE A 15 6.25 -8.47 -12.58
N TRP A 16 6.55 -7.29 -12.07
CA TRP A 16 6.99 -7.12 -10.68
C TRP A 16 5.86 -7.40 -9.71
N PHE A 17 4.64 -6.97 -10.03
CA PHE A 17 3.48 -7.18 -9.17
C PHE A 17 3.00 -8.62 -9.22
N ALA A 18 2.98 -9.26 -10.39
CA ALA A 18 2.73 -10.70 -10.50
C ALA A 18 3.77 -11.52 -9.71
N ALA A 19 5.03 -11.07 -9.68
CA ALA A 19 6.05 -11.70 -8.85
C ALA A 19 5.78 -11.54 -7.36
N ALA A 20 5.36 -10.35 -6.93
CA ALA A 20 5.03 -10.06 -5.55
C ALA A 20 3.78 -10.84 -5.09
N GLN A 21 2.73 -10.89 -5.91
CA GLN A 21 1.53 -11.69 -5.70
C GLN A 21 1.86 -13.17 -5.51
N LEU A 22 2.74 -13.72 -6.35
CA LEU A 22 3.15 -15.13 -6.22
C LEU A 22 3.86 -15.42 -4.90
N GLU A 23 4.73 -14.51 -4.45
CA GLU A 23 5.42 -14.69 -3.16
C GLU A 23 4.44 -14.55 -1.98
N GLU A 24 3.44 -13.66 -2.07
CA GLU A 24 2.38 -13.55 -1.07
C GLU A 24 1.54 -14.82 -1.00
N GLN A 25 1.14 -15.41 -2.14
CA GLN A 25 0.43 -16.70 -2.17
C GLN A 25 1.24 -17.86 -1.55
N GLN A 26 2.57 -17.78 -1.62
CA GLN A 26 3.47 -18.76 -1.03
C GLN A 26 3.75 -18.48 0.47
N GLY A 27 3.19 -17.39 1.03
CA GLY A 27 3.41 -16.97 2.41
C GLY A 27 4.76 -16.28 2.65
N HIS A 28 5.49 -15.89 1.59
CA HIS A 28 6.78 -15.25 1.69
C HIS A 28 6.68 -13.71 1.77
N ASN A 29 5.91 -13.20 2.73
CA ASN A 29 5.57 -11.78 2.86
C ASN A 29 6.82 -10.87 2.95
N GLU A 30 7.90 -11.32 3.60
CA GLU A 30 9.16 -10.58 3.69
C GLU A 30 9.81 -10.28 2.32
N ARG A 31 9.53 -11.12 1.31
CA ARG A 31 10.06 -10.96 -0.04
C ARG A 31 9.23 -10.00 -0.87
N VAL A 32 7.93 -9.90 -0.61
CA VAL A 32 6.98 -9.00 -1.28
C VAL A 32 7.50 -7.56 -1.23
N TYR A 33 7.81 -7.06 -0.04
CA TYR A 33 8.33 -5.71 0.13
C TYR A 33 9.63 -5.48 -0.67
N LYS A 34 10.58 -6.42 -0.63
CA LYS A 34 11.85 -6.31 -1.36
C LYS A 34 11.66 -6.28 -2.88
N ILE A 35 10.68 -7.02 -3.40
CA ILE A 35 10.34 -7.07 -4.83
C ILE A 35 9.71 -5.74 -5.25
N ILE A 36 8.70 -5.27 -4.52
CA ILE A 36 7.99 -4.02 -4.80
C ILE A 36 8.91 -2.81 -4.70
N HIS A 37 9.68 -2.71 -3.62
CA HIS A 37 10.65 -1.62 -3.44
C HIS A 37 11.68 -1.57 -4.60
N ARG A 38 12.20 -2.73 -5.01
CA ARG A 38 13.10 -2.80 -6.17
C ARG A 38 12.41 -2.43 -7.47
N ALA A 39 11.14 -2.80 -7.65
CA ALA A 39 10.35 -2.44 -8.82
C ALA A 39 10.22 -0.91 -8.94
N VAL A 40 9.76 -0.26 -7.86
CA VAL A 40 9.59 1.20 -7.79
C VAL A 40 10.90 1.92 -8.09
N LEU A 41 12.01 1.55 -7.44
CA LEU A 41 13.33 2.14 -7.70
C LEU A 41 13.81 1.93 -9.15
N THR A 42 13.55 0.76 -9.73
CA THR A 42 13.97 0.45 -11.10
C THR A 42 13.17 1.25 -12.12
N LEU A 43 11.86 1.41 -11.89
CA LEU A 43 10.96 2.18 -12.76
C LEU A 43 11.27 3.68 -12.68
N ALA A 44 11.48 4.22 -11.47
CA ALA A 44 11.89 5.61 -11.26
C ALA A 44 13.22 5.93 -11.98
N LYS A 45 14.23 5.06 -11.84
CA LYS A 45 15.54 5.22 -12.53
C LYS A 45 15.46 5.22 -14.05
N LYS A 46 14.43 4.60 -14.63
CA LYS A 46 14.26 4.54 -16.09
C LYS A 46 13.53 5.75 -16.67
N GLY A 47 13.14 6.72 -15.84
CA GLY A 47 12.41 7.90 -16.29
C GLY A 47 11.03 7.58 -16.84
N ILE A 48 10.48 6.40 -16.52
CA ILE A 48 9.07 6.11 -16.75
C ILE A 48 8.32 7.03 -15.79
N ALA A 49 7.46 7.89 -16.32
CA ALA A 49 6.65 8.82 -15.53
C ALA A 49 6.04 8.04 -14.34
N PHE A 50 6.52 8.35 -13.15
CA PHE A 50 6.12 7.66 -11.94
C PHE A 50 4.91 8.40 -11.39
N ASP A 51 3.75 8.10 -11.95
CA ASP A 51 2.51 8.73 -11.53
C ASP A 51 2.06 8.13 -10.19
N ARG A 52 2.18 8.92 -9.10
CA ARG A 52 1.75 8.54 -7.75
C ARG A 52 0.29 8.07 -7.74
N GLU A 53 -0.60 8.75 -8.46
CA GLU A 53 -2.03 8.42 -8.49
C GLU A 53 -2.26 7.05 -9.14
N HIS A 54 -1.62 6.81 -10.28
CA HIS A 54 -1.67 5.51 -10.94
C HIS A 54 -1.18 4.38 -10.03
N ARG A 55 -0.08 4.59 -9.29
CA ARG A 55 0.48 3.59 -8.36
C ARG A 55 -0.40 3.34 -7.14
N LEU A 56 -1.07 4.36 -6.63
CA LEU A 56 -2.04 4.19 -5.54
C LEU A 56 -3.26 3.41 -6.04
N ASN A 57 -3.74 3.68 -7.25
CA ASN A 57 -4.81 2.89 -7.86
C ASN A 57 -4.43 1.42 -8.03
N GLU A 58 -3.17 1.12 -8.40
CA GLU A 58 -2.72 -0.27 -8.42
C GLU A 58 -2.75 -0.93 -7.03
N ALA A 59 -2.42 -0.20 -5.95
CA ALA A 59 -2.50 -0.73 -4.59
C ALA A 59 -3.95 -1.10 -4.22
N ILE A 60 -4.90 -0.25 -4.62
CA ILE A 60 -6.34 -0.50 -4.47
C ILE A 60 -6.76 -1.77 -5.21
N GLU A 61 -6.34 -1.93 -6.48
CA GLU A 61 -6.63 -3.16 -7.23
C GLU A 61 -6.05 -4.42 -6.56
N MET A 62 -4.90 -4.30 -5.90
CA MET A 62 -4.31 -5.43 -5.15
C MET A 62 -5.14 -5.79 -3.93
N GLU A 63 -5.64 -4.78 -3.21
CA GLU A 63 -6.55 -4.97 -2.08
C GLU A 63 -7.84 -5.66 -2.51
N GLU A 64 -8.49 -5.20 -3.59
CA GLU A 64 -9.72 -5.81 -4.12
C GLU A 64 -9.53 -7.27 -4.53
N ARG A 65 -8.31 -7.64 -4.94
CA ARG A 65 -7.93 -9.01 -5.29
C ARG A 65 -7.48 -9.85 -4.08
N GLY A 66 -7.42 -9.26 -2.89
CA GLY A 66 -7.02 -9.92 -1.64
C GLY A 66 -5.51 -10.02 -1.39
N TYR A 67 -4.68 -9.29 -2.15
CA TYR A 67 -3.22 -9.24 -1.99
C TYR A 67 -2.83 -8.08 -1.06
N LEU A 68 -3.11 -8.25 0.23
CA LEU A 68 -2.99 -7.20 1.24
C LEU A 68 -1.52 -6.80 1.50
N GLU A 69 -0.60 -7.76 1.49
CA GLU A 69 0.82 -7.48 1.71
C GLU A 69 1.47 -6.79 0.51
N VAL A 70 1.03 -7.12 -0.70
CA VAL A 70 1.42 -6.38 -1.91
C VAL A 70 0.89 -4.95 -1.83
N CYS A 71 -0.39 -4.75 -1.50
CA CYS A 71 -1.00 -3.43 -1.34
C CYS A 71 -0.20 -2.55 -0.34
N ARG A 72 0.01 -3.05 0.87
CA ARG A 72 0.81 -2.38 1.92
C ARG A 72 2.21 -2.02 1.44
N SER A 73 2.85 -2.92 0.70
CA SER A 73 4.19 -2.71 0.16
C SER A 73 4.23 -1.63 -0.91
N ILE A 74 3.21 -1.56 -1.78
CA ILE A 74 3.10 -0.53 -2.82
C ILE A 74 2.92 0.84 -2.16
N ILE A 75 1.98 0.96 -1.21
CA ILE A 75 1.73 2.22 -0.50
C ILE A 75 3.00 2.72 0.19
N ARG A 76 3.69 1.87 0.94
CA ARG A 76 4.96 2.26 1.60
C ARG A 76 6.03 2.73 0.63
N ALA A 77 6.08 2.15 -0.57
CA ALA A 77 7.08 2.50 -1.57
C ALA A 77 6.73 3.78 -2.35
N VAL A 78 5.43 4.08 -2.49
CA VAL A 78 4.90 5.16 -3.34
C VAL A 78 4.52 6.41 -2.55
N ALA A 79 4.07 6.26 -1.31
CA ALA A 79 3.47 7.33 -0.54
C ALA A 79 4.42 8.51 -0.28
N ASN A 80 5.74 8.30 -0.33
CA ASN A 80 6.76 9.33 -0.19
C ASN A 80 7.18 9.99 -1.52
N VAL A 81 6.73 9.48 -2.66
CA VAL A 81 7.15 9.97 -3.97
C VAL A 81 6.42 11.27 -4.29
N ASP A 82 7.20 12.26 -4.76
CA ASP A 82 6.73 13.60 -5.14
C ASP A 82 6.03 14.40 -4.02
N LEU A 83 6.32 14.08 -2.75
CA LEU A 83 5.84 14.85 -1.59
C LEU A 83 6.96 15.70 -0.94
N GLU A 84 6.64 16.96 -0.71
CA GLU A 84 7.45 17.87 0.11
C GLU A 84 7.35 17.50 1.59
N GLU A 85 8.47 17.54 2.32
CA GLU A 85 8.55 17.04 3.70
C GLU A 85 7.60 17.74 4.68
N GLU A 86 7.26 19.00 4.41
CA GLU A 86 6.45 19.84 5.28
C GLU A 86 4.96 19.47 5.26
N ASN A 87 4.46 18.82 4.20
CA ASN A 87 3.03 18.52 4.02
C ASN A 87 2.72 17.02 3.93
N LYS A 88 3.67 16.13 4.25
CA LYS A 88 3.49 14.68 4.10
C LYS A 88 2.34 14.13 4.95
N ALA A 89 2.25 14.55 6.21
CA ALA A 89 1.22 14.08 7.14
C ALA A 89 -0.20 14.38 6.63
N ASP A 90 -0.49 15.64 6.30
CA ASP A 90 -1.80 16.07 5.83
C ASP A 90 -2.24 15.35 4.55
N VAL A 91 -1.31 15.16 3.61
CA VAL A 91 -1.58 14.44 2.37
C VAL A 91 -1.88 12.96 2.64
N TRP A 92 -1.15 12.30 3.54
CA TRP A 92 -1.41 10.90 3.88
C TRP A 92 -2.74 10.71 4.60
N ILE A 93 -3.06 11.59 5.55
CA ILE A 93 -4.34 11.54 6.28
C ILE A 93 -5.50 11.75 5.30
N SER A 94 -5.44 12.81 4.48
CA SER A 94 -6.49 13.11 3.50
C SER A 94 -6.68 12.00 2.47
N GLU A 95 -5.59 11.33 2.06
CA GLU A 95 -5.67 10.18 1.16
C GLU A 95 -6.26 8.96 1.89
N ALA A 96 -5.82 8.69 3.12
CA ALA A 96 -6.30 7.56 3.92
C ALA A 96 -7.82 7.67 4.18
N GLU A 97 -8.31 8.86 4.53
CA GLU A 97 -9.74 9.12 4.73
C GLU A 97 -10.54 8.92 3.43
N ARG A 98 -10.02 9.41 2.30
CA ARG A 98 -10.64 9.20 0.97
C ARG A 98 -10.73 7.71 0.60
N GLN A 99 -9.70 6.94 0.91
CA GLN A 99 -9.70 5.49 0.64
C GLN A 99 -10.66 4.76 1.59
N GLN A 100 -10.76 5.19 2.85
CA GLN A 100 -11.74 4.69 3.81
C GLN A 100 -13.18 4.93 3.34
N GLU A 101 -13.51 6.13 2.86
CA GLU A 101 -14.85 6.46 2.34
C GLU A 101 -15.24 5.59 1.13
N LYS A 102 -14.26 5.19 0.33
CA LYS A 102 -14.45 4.28 -0.81
C LYS A 102 -14.53 2.80 -0.42
N GLY A 103 -14.22 2.45 0.83
CA GLY A 103 -14.20 1.08 1.32
C GLY A 103 -12.87 0.34 1.11
N HIS A 104 -11.80 1.03 0.73
CA HIS A 104 -10.44 0.48 0.60
C HIS A 104 -9.72 0.58 1.96
N ILE A 105 -10.11 -0.32 2.86
CA ILE A 105 -9.70 -0.31 4.27
C ILE A 105 -8.21 -0.59 4.42
N GLU A 106 -7.63 -1.55 3.71
CA GLU A 106 -6.21 -1.91 3.83
C GLU A 106 -5.30 -0.83 3.25
N CYS A 107 -5.73 -0.18 2.17
CA CYS A 107 -5.07 1.02 1.64
C CYS A 107 -5.04 2.14 2.68
N SER A 108 -6.19 2.44 3.28
CA SER A 108 -6.32 3.43 4.34
C SER A 108 -5.45 3.09 5.57
N ARG A 109 -5.51 1.84 6.03
CA ARG A 109 -4.68 1.32 7.14
C ARG A 109 -3.19 1.46 6.86
N ALA A 110 -2.74 1.16 5.65
CA ALA A 110 -1.34 1.26 5.27
C ALA A 110 -0.84 2.71 5.27
N LEU A 111 -1.68 3.66 4.83
CA LEU A 111 -1.37 5.09 4.86
C LEU A 111 -1.32 5.64 6.29
N PHE A 112 -2.30 5.32 7.15
CA PHE A 112 -2.26 5.71 8.56
C PHE A 112 -1.08 5.07 9.29
N ALA A 113 -0.77 3.80 9.03
CA ALA A 113 0.40 3.15 9.62
C ALA A 113 1.71 3.86 9.23
N LEU A 114 1.83 4.30 7.98
CA LEU A 114 2.97 5.11 7.54
C LEU A 114 3.02 6.45 8.28
N ALA A 115 1.88 7.14 8.36
CA ALA A 115 1.78 8.43 9.05
C ALA A 115 2.15 8.31 10.54
N LEU A 116 1.68 7.27 11.23
CA LEU A 116 2.02 6.98 12.63
C LEU A 116 3.49 6.62 12.85
N THR A 117 4.15 5.99 11.87
CA THR A 117 5.58 5.70 11.98
C THR A 117 6.46 6.94 11.91
N GLU A 118 6.06 7.93 11.12
CA GLU A 118 6.82 9.18 10.92
C GLU A 118 6.41 10.27 11.93
N TYR A 119 5.13 10.33 12.28
CA TYR A 119 4.54 11.34 13.18
C TYR A 119 3.84 10.69 14.38
N PRO A 120 4.57 9.93 15.23
CA PRO A 120 3.97 9.17 16.34
C PRO A 120 3.33 10.05 17.42
N SER A 121 3.69 11.33 17.48
CA SER A 121 3.22 12.29 18.49
C SER A 121 1.93 13.00 18.11
N ASP A 122 1.42 12.82 16.89
CA ASP A 122 0.24 13.52 16.38
C ASP A 122 -1.06 12.80 16.81
N PRO A 123 -1.86 13.38 17.72
CA PRO A 123 -3.08 12.74 18.21
C PRO A 123 -4.17 12.57 17.14
N ASP A 124 -4.20 13.43 16.11
CA ASP A 124 -5.25 13.41 15.10
C ASP A 124 -5.11 12.17 14.21
N ILE A 125 -3.87 11.80 13.86
CA ILE A 125 -3.57 10.56 13.13
C ILE A 125 -4.01 9.32 13.93
N TRP A 126 -3.71 9.31 15.23
CA TRP A 126 -4.12 8.21 16.12
C TRP A 126 -5.64 8.09 16.22
N MET A 127 -6.33 9.22 16.31
CA MET A 127 -7.79 9.25 16.38
C MET A 127 -8.42 8.73 15.08
N SER A 128 -8.00 9.24 13.92
CA SER A 128 -8.52 8.78 12.63
C SER A 128 -8.22 7.30 12.37
N ALA A 129 -7.02 6.83 12.72
CA ALA A 129 -6.67 5.41 12.64
C ALA A 129 -7.55 4.54 13.56
N ALA A 130 -7.83 4.99 14.79
CA ALA A 130 -8.71 4.26 15.70
C ALA A 130 -10.16 4.19 15.20
N ILE A 131 -10.67 5.29 14.62
CA ILE A 131 -12.00 5.34 14.00
C ILE A 131 -12.09 4.39 12.80
N LEU A 132 -11.05 4.31 11.97
CA LEU A 132 -10.98 3.36 10.86
C LEU A 132 -11.13 1.92 11.35
N GLU A 133 -10.36 1.51 12.36
CA GLU A 133 -10.40 0.15 12.90
C GLU A 133 -11.77 -0.16 13.55
N GLN A 134 -12.36 0.81 14.25
CA GLN A 134 -13.70 0.66 14.85
C GLN A 134 -14.80 0.47 13.79
N ASN A 135 -14.69 1.17 12.66
CA ASN A 135 -15.66 1.07 11.57
C ASN A 135 -15.41 -0.11 10.64
N SER A 136 -14.19 -0.67 10.66
CA SER A 136 -13.81 -1.79 9.80
C SER A 136 -14.70 -3.00 10.06
N ASP A 137 -15.16 -3.61 8.96
CA ASP A 137 -16.06 -4.76 9.02
C ASP A 137 -15.42 -5.94 9.77
N THR A 138 -14.10 -6.03 9.89
CA THR A 138 -13.44 -7.08 10.70
C THR A 138 -13.91 -7.09 12.15
N LEU A 139 -14.15 -5.92 12.76
CA LEU A 139 -14.64 -5.80 14.13
C LEU A 139 -16.15 -6.10 14.21
N LYS A 140 -16.94 -5.61 13.23
CA LYS A 140 -18.38 -5.88 13.15
C LYS A 140 -18.68 -7.36 12.89
N THR A 141 -17.99 -7.97 11.92
CA THR A 141 -18.12 -9.39 11.57
C THR A 141 -17.70 -10.28 12.74
N LEU A 142 -16.68 -9.88 13.51
CA LEU A 142 -16.27 -10.60 14.72
C LEU A 142 -17.32 -10.51 15.83
N ILE A 143 -17.94 -9.34 16.02
CA ILE A 143 -19.04 -9.16 16.99
C ILE A 143 -20.27 -9.97 16.55
N GLU A 144 -20.67 -9.91 15.29
CA GLU A 144 -21.78 -10.71 14.74
C GLU A 144 -21.54 -12.23 14.83
N LEU A 145 -20.28 -12.69 14.83
CA LEU A 145 -19.94 -14.10 15.01
C LEU A 145 -19.94 -14.55 16.48
N LEU A 146 -19.90 -13.60 17.42
CA LEU A 146 -19.84 -13.82 18.88
C LEU A 146 -21.20 -13.62 19.58
N GLU A 147 -22.20 -13.08 18.88
CA GLU A 147 -23.62 -13.10 19.25
C GLU A 147 -24.34 -14.35 18.76
#